data_AF-A0A6S7JCU4-F1
#
_entry.id   AF-A0A6S7JCU4-F1
#
_cell.length_a   1.000
_cell.length_b   1.000
_cell.length_c   1.000
_cell.angle_alpha   90.00
_cell.angle_beta   90.00
_cell.angle_gamma   90.00
#
_symmetry.space_group_name_H-M   'P 1'
#
loop_
_entity.id
_entity.type
_entity.pdbx_description
1 polymer ?
#
loop_
_entity_poly.entity_id
_entity_poly.type
_entity_poly.pdbx_seq_one_letter_code
_entity_poly.pdbx_strand_id
1 'polypeptide(L)'
;MGNRPIPNNWPWWSVKTTSAKACEDSYLEITNENRSSEYTNVTKLIKIHRVNGGGKKRCFNTWSDLFYVPKKFSDQWQRISFVFHKNRVFLEVAVPTIMSFLDLHDSWEKHYGLYLPDKYGSINFADGKLVWINYNYDIKFIHPVKFLGNVAKPNREKLKNDIIPYSKRFTKC
;
A
#
# COMPACT_ATOMS: atom_id res chain seq x y z
N MET A 1 5.88 -0.50 6.85
CA MET A 1 6.28 -0.64 5.43
C MET A 1 7.78 -0.90 5.30
N GLY A 2 8.17 -2.01 4.69
CA GLY A 2 9.57 -2.43 4.58
C GLY A 2 10.28 -1.69 3.46
N ASN A 3 11.57 -1.43 3.64
CA ASN A 3 12.49 -0.97 2.59
C ASN A 3 12.74 -2.07 1.55
N ARG A 4 11.70 -2.71 1.01
CA ARG A 4 11.84 -3.62 -0.12
C ARG A 4 11.58 -2.81 -1.39
N PRO A 5 12.64 -2.40 -2.12
CA PRO A 5 12.46 -1.63 -3.33
C PRO A 5 11.70 -2.50 -4.35
N ILE A 6 10.56 -1.99 -4.83
CA ILE A 6 9.80 -2.63 -5.91
C ILE A 6 10.71 -2.64 -7.18
N PRO A 7 10.80 -3.76 -7.92
CA PRO A 7 11.66 -3.88 -9.10
C PRO A 7 11.46 -2.76 -10.13
N ASN A 8 12.53 -2.17 -10.67
CA ASN A 8 12.45 -1.02 -11.60
C ASN A 8 11.65 -1.27 -12.89
N ASN A 9 11.41 -2.53 -13.25
CA ASN A 9 10.65 -2.97 -14.43
C ASN A 9 9.18 -3.29 -14.13
N TRP A 10 8.64 -2.92 -12.95
CA TRP A 10 7.20 -3.02 -12.68
C TRP A 10 6.41 -2.25 -13.74
N PRO A 11 5.41 -2.85 -14.43
CA PRO A 11 4.72 -2.24 -15.56
C PRO A 11 4.06 -0.89 -15.23
N TRP A 12 3.63 -0.71 -13.98
CA TRP A 12 3.02 0.53 -13.49
C TRP A 12 4.07 1.63 -13.20
N TRP A 13 5.36 1.35 -13.36
CA TRP A 13 6.41 2.36 -13.28
C TRP A 13 6.56 3.22 -14.54
N SER A 14 5.93 2.90 -15.68
CA SER A 14 5.78 3.93 -16.73
C SER A 14 4.93 5.12 -16.24
N VAL A 15 4.13 4.90 -15.19
CA VAL A 15 3.42 5.92 -14.40
C VAL A 15 4.34 6.57 -13.34
N LYS A 16 5.61 6.14 -13.16
CA LYS A 16 6.51 6.63 -12.10
C LYS A 16 6.91 8.09 -12.29
N THR A 17 7.12 8.55 -13.52
CA THR A 17 7.37 9.97 -13.81
C THR A 17 6.13 10.82 -13.51
N THR A 18 4.95 10.34 -13.90
CA THR A 18 3.66 10.97 -13.61
C THR A 18 3.32 10.95 -12.12
N SER A 19 3.58 9.84 -11.44
CA SER A 19 3.23 9.63 -10.03
C SER A 19 4.22 10.28 -9.08
N ALA A 20 5.50 10.39 -9.43
CA ALA A 20 6.48 11.16 -8.67
C ALA A 20 6.14 12.65 -8.76
N LYS A 21 5.82 13.15 -9.96
CA LYS A 21 5.36 14.53 -10.15
C LYS A 21 4.04 14.80 -9.43
N ALA A 22 3.05 13.93 -9.58
CA ALA A 22 1.79 14.03 -8.86
C ALA A 22 1.96 14.01 -7.33
N CYS A 23 2.92 13.23 -6.82
CA CYS A 23 3.25 13.21 -5.40
C CYS A 23 3.91 14.51 -4.96
N GLU A 24 4.80 15.09 -5.78
CA GLU A 24 5.36 16.41 -5.54
C GLU A 24 4.27 17.51 -5.53
N ASP A 25 3.37 17.50 -6.52
CA ASP A 25 2.23 18.42 -6.59
C ASP A 25 1.32 18.28 -5.35
N SER A 26 1.07 17.03 -4.90
CA SER A 26 0.31 16.76 -3.67
C SER A 26 1.01 17.31 -2.43
N TYR A 27 2.33 17.13 -2.33
CA TYR A 27 3.12 17.69 -1.23
C TYR A 27 3.02 19.22 -1.23
N LEU A 28 3.17 19.86 -2.39
CA LEU A 28 3.07 21.30 -2.54
C LEU A 28 1.69 21.83 -2.11
N GLU A 29 0.62 21.18 -2.54
CA GLU A 29 -0.76 21.50 -2.15
C GLU A 29 -0.93 21.45 -0.63
N ILE A 30 -0.52 20.36 0.02
CA ILE A 30 -0.56 20.22 1.49
C ILE A 30 0.24 21.33 2.18
N THR A 31 1.42 21.69 1.65
CA THR A 31 2.24 22.77 2.23
C THR A 31 1.70 24.17 1.99
N ASN A 32 0.95 24.39 0.91
CA ASN A 32 0.38 25.69 0.56
C ASN A 32 -0.93 25.95 1.32
N GLU A 33 -1.74 24.91 1.58
CA GLU A 33 -2.92 24.98 2.46
C GLU A 33 -2.57 25.38 3.90
N ASN A 34 -1.32 25.18 4.29
CA ASN A 34 -0.75 25.60 5.57
C ASN A 34 -0.73 27.14 5.76
N ARG A 35 -1.05 27.94 4.73
CA ARG A 35 -1.14 29.41 4.79
C ARG A 35 -2.52 29.94 5.15
N SER A 36 -3.58 29.12 5.07
CA SER A 36 -4.90 29.45 5.61
C SER A 36 -5.04 28.87 7.02
N SER A 37 -5.33 29.72 7.99
CA SER A 37 -5.20 29.55 9.45
C SER A 37 -5.97 28.41 10.14
N GLU A 38 -6.58 27.47 9.42
CA GLU A 38 -7.38 26.36 9.98
C GLU A 38 -6.57 25.08 10.29
N TYR A 39 -5.28 25.04 9.96
CA TYR A 39 -4.48 23.81 9.95
C TYR A 39 -3.25 23.83 10.87
N THR A 40 -3.44 24.08 12.17
CA THR A 40 -2.37 23.97 13.19
C THR A 40 -1.67 22.59 13.21
N ASN A 41 -2.29 21.55 12.67
CA ASN A 41 -1.71 20.20 12.58
C ASN A 41 -0.82 19.94 11.35
N VAL A 42 -0.88 20.75 10.28
CA VAL A 42 -0.15 20.42 9.03
C VAL A 42 1.36 20.62 9.16
N THR A 43 1.81 21.64 9.91
CA THR A 43 3.24 21.81 10.22
C THR A 43 3.83 20.62 10.97
N LYS A 44 3.07 20.00 11.88
CA LYS A 44 3.51 18.77 12.59
C LYS A 44 3.64 17.59 11.63
N LEU A 45 2.65 17.38 10.77
CA LEU A 45 2.66 16.33 9.75
C LEU A 45 3.85 16.46 8.79
N ILE A 46 4.12 17.69 8.31
CA ILE A 46 5.28 17.97 7.45
C ILE A 46 6.60 17.69 8.19
N LYS A 47 6.71 18.06 9.47
CA LYS A 47 7.90 17.78 10.27
C LYS A 47 8.14 16.28 10.39
N ILE A 48 7.10 15.50 10.71
CA ILE A 48 7.18 14.03 10.78
C ILE A 48 7.63 13.45 9.43
N HIS A 49 7.00 13.87 8.33
CA HIS A 49 7.37 13.45 6.98
C HIS A 49 8.83 13.75 6.64
N ARG A 50 9.33 14.94 6.97
CA ARG A 50 10.73 15.30 6.73
C ARG A 50 11.68 14.47 7.57
N VAL A 51 11.34 14.13 8.82
CA VAL A 51 12.14 13.21 9.65
C VAL A 51 12.22 11.84 8.97
N ASN A 52 11.08 11.29 8.55
CA ASN A 52 11.03 10.03 7.79
C ASN A 52 11.84 10.10 6.48
N GLY A 53 11.92 11.27 5.86
CA GLY A 53 12.69 11.53 4.64
C GLY A 53 14.18 11.86 4.85
N GLY A 54 14.69 11.80 6.09
CA GLY A 54 16.07 12.19 6.40
C GLY A 54 16.34 13.67 6.08
N GLY A 55 15.38 14.55 6.42
CA GLY A 55 15.41 15.99 6.16
C GLY A 55 14.93 16.42 4.77
N LYS A 56 14.79 15.47 3.83
CA LYS A 56 14.36 15.71 2.44
C LYS A 56 12.86 15.47 2.27
N LYS A 57 12.26 16.16 1.29
CA LYS A 57 10.89 15.87 0.81
C LYS A 57 10.99 14.62 -0.07
N ARG A 58 10.41 13.50 0.36
CA ARG A 58 10.53 12.23 -0.37
C ARG A 58 9.15 11.66 -0.67
N CYS A 59 8.97 11.20 -1.89
CA CYS A 59 7.88 10.29 -2.22
C CYS A 59 8.36 8.88 -1.88
N PHE A 60 7.67 8.23 -0.95
CA PHE A 60 7.97 6.86 -0.56
C PHE A 60 7.24 5.88 -1.48
N ASN A 61 7.78 4.67 -1.60
CA ASN A 61 7.13 3.61 -2.36
C ASN A 61 7.25 2.26 -1.67
N THR A 62 6.21 1.45 -1.79
CA THR A 62 6.14 0.07 -1.32
C THR A 62 4.85 -0.57 -1.85
N TRP A 63 4.78 -1.90 -1.81
CA TRP A 63 3.52 -2.60 -1.96
C TRP A 63 2.49 -2.10 -0.93
N SER A 64 1.28 -1.77 -1.41
CA SER A 64 0.21 -1.12 -0.63
C SER A 64 -1.11 -1.87 -0.70
N ASP A 65 -1.08 -3.17 -0.93
CA ASP A 65 -2.27 -4.02 -1.08
C ASP A 65 -3.09 -4.15 0.20
N LEU A 66 -2.42 -4.16 1.36
CA LEU A 66 -3.04 -4.23 2.67
C LEU A 66 -2.33 -3.29 3.61
N PHE A 67 -3.09 -2.37 4.21
CA PHE A 67 -2.62 -1.46 5.24
C PHE A 67 -3.75 -1.13 6.20
N TYR A 68 -3.37 -0.70 7.41
CA TYR A 68 -4.31 -0.28 8.45
C TYR A 68 -3.89 1.08 8.97
N VAL A 69 -4.87 1.98 9.11
CA VAL A 69 -4.68 3.31 9.70
C VAL A 69 -5.47 3.36 11.01
N PRO A 70 -4.79 3.47 12.17
CA PRO A 70 -5.46 3.62 13.44
C PRO A 70 -6.45 4.79 13.46
N LYS A 71 -7.58 4.62 14.15
CA LYS A 71 -8.64 5.66 14.24
C LYS A 71 -8.12 7.04 14.65
N LYS A 72 -7.10 7.12 15.52
CA LYS A 72 -6.47 8.39 15.93
C LYS A 72 -5.91 9.23 14.76
N PHE A 73 -5.68 8.60 13.60
CA PHE A 73 -5.18 9.24 12.39
C PHE A 73 -6.23 9.34 11.28
N SER A 74 -7.50 8.94 11.50
CA SER A 74 -8.51 8.84 10.43
C SER A 74 -8.74 10.15 9.69
N ASP A 75 -8.86 11.25 10.43
CA ASP A 75 -9.22 12.55 9.86
C ASP A 75 -8.05 13.11 9.04
N GLN A 76 -6.83 12.95 9.55
CA GLN A 76 -5.61 13.34 8.85
C GLN A 76 -5.41 12.49 7.59
N TRP A 77 -5.61 11.18 7.71
CA TRP A 77 -5.57 10.27 6.56
C TRP A 77 -6.58 10.69 5.49
N GLN A 78 -7.85 10.91 5.86
CA GLN A 78 -8.89 11.27 4.91
C GLN A 78 -8.52 12.54 4.13
N ARG A 79 -8.09 13.60 4.83
CA ARG A 79 -7.70 14.86 4.20
C ARG A 79 -6.50 14.71 3.26
N ILE A 80 -5.42 14.09 3.71
CA ILE A 80 -4.22 13.91 2.88
C ILE A 80 -4.52 12.97 1.70
N SER A 81 -5.27 11.89 1.95
CA SER A 81 -5.67 10.94 0.90
C SER A 81 -6.53 11.58 -0.17
N PHE A 82 -7.37 12.56 0.17
CA PHE A 82 -8.14 13.34 -0.79
C PHE A 82 -7.22 14.13 -1.74
N VAL A 83 -6.19 14.80 -1.22
CA VAL A 83 -5.20 15.53 -2.02
C VAL A 83 -4.44 14.58 -2.96
N PHE A 84 -3.97 13.44 -2.43
CA PHE A 84 -3.25 12.45 -3.23
C PHE A 84 -4.13 11.81 -4.31
N HIS A 85 -5.41 11.56 -3.99
CA HIS A 85 -6.39 11.05 -4.95
C HIS A 85 -6.69 12.08 -6.05
N LYS A 86 -6.93 13.34 -5.68
CA LYS A 86 -7.15 14.46 -6.60
C LYS A 86 -6.00 14.60 -7.61
N ASN A 87 -4.77 14.48 -7.14
CA ASN A 87 -3.57 14.55 -7.98
C ASN A 87 -3.24 13.21 -8.69
N ARG A 88 -4.06 12.16 -8.52
CA ARG A 88 -3.91 10.85 -9.17
C ARG A 88 -2.59 10.16 -8.85
N VAL A 89 -2.12 10.28 -7.61
CA VAL A 89 -0.91 9.57 -7.15
C VAL A 89 -1.21 8.07 -7.09
N PHE A 90 -0.33 7.25 -7.68
CA PHE A 90 -0.50 5.80 -7.69
C PHE A 90 -0.43 5.23 -6.26
N LEU A 91 -1.24 4.22 -5.95
CA LEU A 91 -1.44 3.71 -4.57
C LEU A 91 -0.13 3.28 -3.88
N GLU A 92 0.77 2.62 -4.61
CA GLU A 92 2.08 2.17 -4.11
C GLU A 92 3.02 3.34 -3.75
N VAL A 93 2.70 4.56 -4.19
CA VAL A 93 3.39 5.80 -3.77
C VAL A 93 2.55 6.57 -2.76
N ALA A 94 1.24 6.67 -3.00
CA ALA A 94 0.32 7.46 -2.20
C ALA A 94 0.27 6.97 -0.76
N VAL A 95 -0.02 5.68 -0.55
CA VAL A 95 -0.21 5.10 0.79
C VAL A 95 1.04 5.24 1.67
N PRO A 96 2.26 4.83 1.25
CA PRO A 96 3.44 5.02 2.08
C PRO A 96 3.79 6.49 2.31
N THR A 97 3.55 7.35 1.32
CA THR A 97 3.82 8.77 1.47
C THR A 97 2.83 9.40 2.46
N ILE A 98 1.54 9.11 2.37
CA ILE A 98 0.52 9.58 3.33
C ILE A 98 0.87 9.08 4.74
N MET A 99 1.16 7.79 4.91
CA MET A 99 1.52 7.26 6.23
C MET A 99 2.73 7.99 6.82
N SER A 100 3.71 8.36 5.99
CA SER A 100 4.91 9.08 6.46
C SER A 100 4.63 10.49 6.99
N PHE A 101 3.46 11.07 6.68
CA PHE A 101 2.99 12.29 7.35
C PHE A 101 2.40 12.01 8.72
N LEU A 102 1.72 10.88 8.89
CA LEU A 102 0.91 10.57 10.07
C LEU A 102 1.75 10.19 11.29
N ASP A 103 2.83 9.43 11.08
CA ASP A 103 3.70 8.99 12.16
C ASP A 103 5.12 8.65 11.69
N LEU A 104 6.06 8.51 12.64
CA LEU A 104 7.43 8.09 12.37
C LEU A 104 7.48 6.65 11.84
N HIS A 105 8.38 6.37 10.91
CA HIS A 105 8.54 5.03 10.34
C HIS A 105 8.85 3.95 11.39
N ASP A 106 9.46 4.35 12.51
CA ASP A 106 9.81 3.45 13.61
C ASP A 106 8.58 2.98 14.40
N SER A 107 7.44 3.70 14.32
CA SER A 107 6.19 3.25 14.94
C SER A 107 5.39 2.28 14.07
N TRP A 108 5.87 1.99 12.85
CA TRP A 108 5.10 1.20 11.90
C TRP A 108 5.34 -0.29 12.09
N GLU A 109 4.26 -1.01 12.37
CA GLU A 109 4.27 -2.46 12.26
C GLU A 109 4.32 -2.89 10.78
N LYS A 110 5.15 -3.88 10.48
CA LYS A 110 5.38 -4.36 9.11
C LYS A 110 5.01 -5.83 9.04
N HIS A 111 3.90 -6.13 8.37
CA HIS A 111 3.56 -7.50 8.03
C HIS A 111 4.12 -7.82 6.65
N TYR A 112 4.92 -8.87 6.58
CA TYR A 112 5.46 -9.40 5.33
C TYR A 112 4.69 -10.65 4.94
N GLY A 113 4.40 -10.74 3.65
CA GLY A 113 3.82 -11.92 3.01
C GLY A 113 4.60 -12.25 1.75
N LEU A 114 4.06 -13.15 0.93
CA LEU A 114 4.67 -13.52 -0.34
C LEU A 114 4.10 -12.69 -1.47
N TYR A 115 4.94 -11.82 -2.04
CA TYR A 115 4.69 -11.20 -3.32
C TYR A 115 5.25 -12.10 -4.41
N LEU A 116 4.38 -12.82 -5.12
CA LEU A 116 4.75 -13.68 -6.24
C LEU A 116 5.52 -12.93 -7.34
N PRO A 117 5.25 -11.66 -7.66
CA PRO A 117 6.05 -10.92 -8.64
C PRO A 117 7.51 -10.76 -8.26
N ASP A 118 7.83 -10.70 -6.96
CA ASP A 118 9.22 -10.63 -6.49
C ASP A 118 9.98 -11.93 -6.80
N LYS A 119 9.27 -13.07 -6.88
CA LYS A 119 9.87 -14.41 -7.11
C LYS A 119 9.81 -14.86 -8.57
N TYR A 120 8.74 -14.52 -9.27
CA TYR A 120 8.44 -15.05 -10.61
C TYR A 120 8.33 -13.96 -11.68
N GLY A 121 8.55 -12.70 -11.32
CA GLY A 121 8.37 -11.56 -12.21
C GLY A 121 6.90 -11.23 -12.48
N SER A 122 6.69 -10.22 -13.32
CA SER A 122 5.38 -9.68 -13.67
C SER A 122 4.66 -10.55 -14.71
N ILE A 123 4.11 -11.69 -14.29
CA ILE A 123 3.34 -12.61 -15.14
C ILE A 123 1.85 -12.62 -14.76
N ASN A 124 1.03 -13.29 -15.57
CA ASN A 124 -0.38 -13.48 -15.25
C ASN A 124 -0.56 -14.60 -14.22
N PHE A 125 -0.91 -14.24 -12.98
CA PHE A 125 -1.16 -15.18 -11.88
C PHE A 125 -2.62 -15.65 -11.77
N ALA A 126 -3.44 -15.45 -12.81
CA ALA A 126 -4.88 -15.72 -12.75
C ALA A 126 -5.23 -17.20 -12.58
N ASP A 127 -4.40 -18.13 -13.08
CA ASP A 127 -4.66 -19.56 -13.01
C ASP A 127 -4.50 -20.16 -11.61
N GLY A 128 -3.87 -19.41 -10.70
CA GLY A 128 -3.64 -19.84 -9.33
C GLY A 128 -2.52 -20.86 -9.13
N LYS A 129 -1.89 -21.38 -10.19
CA LYS A 129 -0.93 -22.49 -10.04
C LYS A 129 0.22 -22.11 -9.12
N LEU A 130 0.81 -20.93 -9.35
CA LEU A 130 1.89 -20.41 -8.52
C LEU A 130 1.42 -19.90 -7.15
N VAL A 131 0.16 -19.48 -7.02
CA VAL A 131 -0.44 -19.12 -5.73
C VAL A 131 -0.46 -20.34 -4.82
N TRP A 132 -1.07 -21.44 -5.28
CA TRP A 132 -1.34 -22.59 -4.43
C TRP A 132 -0.10 -23.45 -4.15
N ILE A 133 0.88 -23.49 -5.06
CA ILE A 133 2.16 -24.18 -4.80
C ILE A 133 2.97 -23.49 -3.69
N ASN A 134 2.82 -22.17 -3.54
CA ASN A 134 3.51 -21.42 -2.48
C ASN A 134 2.63 -21.17 -1.24
N TYR A 135 1.37 -21.63 -1.25
CA TYR A 135 0.46 -21.45 -0.13
C TYR A 135 0.70 -22.50 0.96
N ASN A 136 0.69 -22.07 2.21
CA ASN A 136 0.56 -22.90 3.41
C ASN A 136 -0.23 -22.12 4.47
N TYR A 137 -0.63 -22.79 5.56
CA TYR A 137 -1.44 -22.15 6.59
C TYR A 137 -0.68 -21.11 7.46
N ASP A 138 0.64 -21.10 7.42
CA ASP A 138 1.49 -20.19 8.21
C ASP A 138 1.80 -18.88 7.48
N ILE A 139 1.46 -18.78 6.19
CA ILE A 139 1.70 -17.57 5.40
C ILE A 139 0.75 -16.44 5.83
N LYS A 140 1.30 -15.28 6.18
CA LYS A 140 0.49 -14.11 6.60
C LYS A 140 -0.40 -13.58 5.48
N PHE A 141 0.12 -13.50 4.26
CA PHE A 141 -0.65 -13.25 3.05
C PHE A 141 0.16 -13.63 1.80
N ILE A 142 -0.54 -13.79 0.67
CA ILE A 142 0.03 -14.03 -0.65
C ILE A 142 -0.60 -13.08 -1.67
N HIS A 143 0.22 -12.46 -2.52
CA HIS A 143 -0.21 -11.53 -3.55
C HIS A 143 0.54 -11.78 -4.88
N PRO A 144 -0.12 -11.63 -6.05
CA PRO A 144 -1.55 -11.42 -6.23
C PRO A 144 -2.32 -12.75 -6.19
N VAL A 145 -3.59 -12.68 -5.82
CA VAL A 145 -4.57 -13.74 -6.06
C VAL A 145 -5.72 -13.13 -6.88
N LYS A 146 -6.10 -13.78 -7.98
CA LYS A 146 -7.17 -13.30 -8.85
C LYS A 146 -8.37 -14.23 -8.75
N PHE A 147 -9.56 -13.66 -8.66
CA PHE A 147 -10.81 -14.42 -8.55
C PHE A 147 -11.77 -14.19 -9.71
N LEU A 148 -11.42 -13.32 -10.66
CA LEU A 148 -12.28 -12.95 -11.79
C LEU A 148 -11.93 -13.73 -13.06
N GLY A 149 -12.95 -14.07 -13.86
CA GLY A 149 -12.80 -14.76 -15.14
C GLY A 149 -12.70 -16.29 -15.03
N ASN A 150 -12.78 -16.97 -16.18
CA ASN A 150 -12.74 -18.43 -16.26
C ASN A 150 -11.40 -19.02 -15.82
N VAL A 151 -10.29 -18.35 -16.16
CA VAL A 151 -8.93 -18.74 -15.77
C VAL A 151 -8.78 -18.84 -14.24
N ALA A 152 -9.48 -17.99 -13.48
CA ALA A 152 -9.45 -17.98 -12.03
C ALA A 152 -10.41 -18.96 -11.34
N LYS A 153 -11.07 -19.86 -12.08
CA LYS A 153 -11.95 -20.89 -11.50
C LYS A 153 -11.26 -21.73 -10.40
N PRO A 154 -10.01 -22.21 -10.58
CA PRO A 154 -9.32 -22.96 -9.54
C PRO A 154 -9.14 -22.16 -8.23
N ASN A 155 -8.87 -20.85 -8.34
CA ASN A 155 -8.75 -19.99 -7.16
C ASN A 155 -10.05 -19.88 -6.37
N ARG A 156 -11.19 -19.77 -7.06
CA ARG A 156 -12.51 -19.70 -6.43
C ARG A 156 -12.87 -21.02 -5.77
N GLU A 157 -12.57 -22.15 -6.41
CA GLU A 157 -12.78 -23.48 -5.84
C GLU A 157 -11.95 -23.67 -4.57
N LYS A 158 -10.66 -23.34 -4.59
CA LYS A 158 -9.80 -23.38 -3.40
C LYS A 158 -10.28 -22.46 -2.28
N LEU A 159 -10.66 -21.22 -2.59
CA LEU A 159 -11.22 -20.29 -1.61
C LEU A 159 -12.48 -20.86 -0.95
N LYS A 160 -13.42 -21.40 -1.76
CA LYS A 160 -14.70 -21.91 -1.28
C LYS A 160 -14.57 -23.19 -0.47
N ASN A 161 -13.75 -24.12 -0.92
CA ASN A 161 -13.70 -25.47 -0.38
C ASN A 161 -12.67 -25.63 0.75
N ASP A 162 -11.59 -24.84 0.75
CA ASP A 162 -10.49 -25.03 1.69
C ASP A 162 -10.38 -23.84 2.65
N ILE A 163 -10.25 -22.62 2.09
CA ILE A 163 -9.90 -21.43 2.88
C ILE A 163 -11.06 -20.93 3.74
N ILE A 164 -12.28 -20.78 3.19
CA ILE A 164 -13.45 -20.34 3.96
C ILE A 164 -13.81 -21.34 5.08
N PRO A 165 -13.82 -22.66 4.85
CA PRO A 165 -14.04 -23.61 5.95
C PRO A 165 -12.96 -23.57 7.02
N TYR A 166 -11.69 -23.39 6.63
CA TYR A 166 -10.60 -23.20 7.59
C TYR A 166 -10.77 -21.94 8.43
N SER A 167 -11.10 -20.79 7.80
CA SER A 167 -11.26 -19.52 8.51
C SER A 167 -12.39 -19.56 9.53
N LYS A 168 -13.48 -20.30 9.25
CA LYS A 168 -14.59 -20.50 10.20
C LYS A 168 -14.18 -21.14 11.52
N ARG A 169 -13.03 -21.83 11.60
CA ARG A 169 -12.48 -22.36 12.86
C ARG A 169 -12.03 -21.26 13.81
N PHE A 170 -11.68 -20.09 13.29
CA PHE A 170 -11.17 -18.94 14.06
C PHE A 170 -12.23 -17.86 14.29
N THR A 171 -13.40 -17.96 13.66
CA THR A 171 -14.51 -17.00 13.82
C THR A 171 -15.66 -17.52 14.68
N LYS A 172 -15.55 -18.74 15.22
CA LYS A 172 -16.47 -19.29 16.24
C LYS A 172 -15.93 -18.97 17.65
N CYS A 173 -15.63 -17.70 17.87
CA CYS A 173 -15.37 -17.15 19.19
C CYS A 173 -16.66 -16.56 19.74
#